data_AF-A0A1Y2MGG4-F1
#
_entry.id   AF-A0A1Y2MGG4-F1
#
_cell.length_a   1.000
_cell.length_b   1.000
_cell.length_c   1.000
_cell.angle_alpha   90.00
_cell.angle_beta   90.00
_cell.angle_gamma   90.00
#
_symmetry.space_group_name_H-M   'P 1'
#
loop_
_entity.id
_entity.type
_entity.pdbx_description
1 polymer ?
#
loop_
_entity_poly.entity_id
_entity_poly.type
_entity_poly.pdbx_seq_one_letter_code
_entity_poly.pdbx_strand_id
1 'polypeptide(L)'
;MTTQGRALGFTVRGYVQEPTKDTVPVRELFPRRVCLRVASRSHVGMVLGEHAYDRGAWANRIGESEAGVGYLFGEGIREPLRVRAGWVSDEAIKALEGFVTGAVPRTTAAPVLALPSPAGHQAGGAA
;
A
#
# COMPACT_ATOMS: atom_id res chain seq x y z
N MET A 1 -12.15 16.65 -7.08
CA MET A 1 -11.81 15.46 -7.87
C MET A 1 -12.24 14.15 -7.22
N THR A 2 -12.05 13.95 -5.92
CA THR A 2 -12.27 12.65 -5.24
C THR A 2 -13.73 12.29 -4.95
N THR A 3 -14.65 13.25 -4.81
CA THR A 3 -16.06 12.97 -4.47
C THR A 3 -16.89 12.47 -5.66
N GLN A 4 -16.57 12.92 -6.88
CA GLN A 4 -17.29 12.55 -8.12
C GLN A 4 -16.44 11.69 -9.08
N GLY A 5 -15.12 11.65 -8.91
CA GLY A 5 -14.22 10.95 -9.82
C GLY A 5 -14.46 9.44 -9.90
N ARG A 6 -14.88 8.80 -8.79
CA ARG A 6 -15.13 7.34 -8.75
C ARG A 6 -16.19 6.91 -9.78
N ALA A 7 -17.28 7.65 -9.92
CA ALA A 7 -18.35 7.31 -10.86
C ALA A 7 -17.92 7.44 -12.32
N LEU A 8 -16.92 8.29 -12.59
CA LEU A 8 -16.35 8.56 -13.90
C LEU A 8 -15.09 7.72 -14.19
N GLY A 9 -14.72 6.79 -13.30
CA GLY A 9 -13.54 5.93 -13.46
C GLY A 9 -12.19 6.60 -13.13
N PHE A 10 -12.19 7.83 -12.61
CA PHE A 10 -10.97 8.52 -12.19
C PHE A 10 -10.56 8.08 -10.78
N THR A 11 -9.26 7.82 -10.60
CA THR A 11 -8.67 7.52 -9.28
C THR A 11 -7.55 8.48 -8.97
N VAL A 12 -7.40 8.84 -7.69
CA VAL A 12 -6.33 9.72 -7.21
C VAL A 12 -5.50 8.94 -6.20
N ARG A 13 -4.17 9.00 -6.33
CA ARG A 13 -3.22 8.42 -5.40
C ARG A 13 -2.30 9.53 -4.90
N GLY A 14 -2.24 9.71 -3.59
CA GLY A 14 -1.32 10.63 -2.93
C GLY A 14 -0.21 9.85 -2.24
N TYR A 15 1.03 10.31 -2.39
CA TYR A 15 2.20 9.71 -1.74
C TYR A 15 2.92 10.79 -0.94
N VAL A 16 3.19 10.50 0.33
CA VAL A 16 3.85 11.42 1.28
C VAL A 16 4.88 10.63 2.07
N GLN A 17 6.08 11.19 2.19
CA GLN A 17 7.16 10.59 2.98
C GLN A 17 7.06 10.99 4.46
N GLU A 18 6.84 12.27 4.72
CA GLU A 18 6.69 12.80 6.06
C GLU A 18 5.27 13.34 6.27
N PRO A 19 4.40 12.58 6.95
CA PRO A 19 3.02 12.99 7.15
C PRO A 19 2.99 14.08 8.23
N THR A 20 2.88 15.34 7.82
CA THR A 20 2.57 16.45 8.73
C THR A 20 1.11 16.86 8.62
N LYS A 21 0.63 17.67 9.56
CA LYS A 21 -0.73 18.25 9.52
C LYS A 21 -0.97 19.06 8.23
N ASP A 22 0.07 19.72 7.73
CA ASP A 22 -0.02 20.60 6.55
C ASP A 22 0.24 19.89 5.23
N THR A 23 0.97 18.76 5.24
CA THR A 23 1.32 18.02 4.02
C THR A 23 0.12 17.29 3.41
N VAL A 24 -0.88 16.93 4.21
CA VAL A 24 -2.13 16.31 3.72
C VAL A 24 -3.32 17.06 4.33
N PRO A 25 -3.74 18.19 3.74
CA PRO A 25 -4.85 18.99 4.27
C PRO A 25 -6.23 18.37 3.97
N VAL A 26 -6.32 17.49 2.96
CA VAL A 26 -7.58 16.87 2.49
C VAL A 26 -7.61 15.37 2.76
N ARG A 27 -7.39 14.98 4.03
CA ARG A 27 -7.33 13.56 4.46
C ARG A 27 -8.64 12.83 4.24
N GLU A 28 -9.77 13.50 4.50
CA GLU A 28 -11.12 12.93 4.38
C GLU A 28 -11.50 12.51 2.96
N LEU A 29 -10.77 13.01 1.96
CA LEU A 29 -10.99 12.68 0.55
C LEU A 29 -10.33 11.36 0.11
N PHE A 30 -9.49 10.75 0.97
CA PHE A 30 -8.83 9.47 0.73
C PHE A 30 -9.47 8.38 1.59
N PRO A 31 -10.44 7.61 1.07
CA PRO A 31 -11.16 6.61 1.86
C PRO A 31 -10.29 5.43 2.29
N ARG A 32 -9.25 5.10 1.52
CA ARG A 32 -8.27 4.05 1.86
C ARG A 32 -6.90 4.67 2.01
N ARG A 33 -6.21 4.32 3.11
CA ARG A 33 -4.91 4.86 3.46
C ARG A 33 -3.97 3.73 3.85
N VAL A 34 -2.71 3.86 3.46
CA VAL A 34 -1.65 2.90 3.81
C VAL A 34 -0.55 3.67 4.52
N CYS A 35 -0.11 3.15 5.66
CA CYS A 35 1.02 3.67 6.41
C CYS A 35 2.12 2.62 6.46
N LEU A 36 3.24 2.91 5.78
CA LEU A 36 4.47 2.14 5.90
C LEU A 36 5.18 2.48 7.22
N ARG A 37 6.38 1.95 7.45
CA ARG A 37 7.18 2.26 8.63
C ARG A 37 7.31 3.78 8.83
N VAL A 38 7.02 4.24 10.04
CA VAL A 38 7.16 5.63 10.47
C VAL A 38 7.98 5.72 11.74
N ALA A 39 8.61 6.86 12.01
CA ALA A 39 9.45 7.02 13.20
C ALA A 39 8.65 7.18 14.51
N SER A 40 7.44 7.74 14.45
CA SER A 40 6.69 8.15 15.65
C SER A 40 5.26 7.60 15.66
N ARG A 41 4.70 7.42 16.87
CA ARG A 41 3.30 7.04 17.07
C ARG A 41 2.33 8.08 16.47
N SER A 42 2.66 9.37 16.58
CA SER A 42 1.81 10.45 16.08
C SER A 42 1.65 10.40 14.56
N HIS A 43 2.69 9.99 13.82
CA HIS A 43 2.62 9.84 12.36
C HIS A 43 1.61 8.77 11.94
N VAL A 44 1.38 7.73 12.74
CA VAL A 44 0.35 6.72 12.48
C VAL A 44 -1.04 7.36 12.46
N GLY A 45 -1.35 8.15 13.49
CA GLY A 45 -2.62 8.89 13.56
C GLY A 45 -2.77 9.89 12.41
N MET A 46 -1.66 10.51 11.99
CA MET A 46 -1.67 11.46 10.88
C MET A 46 -1.97 10.80 9.52
N VAL A 47 -1.56 9.55 9.31
CA VAL A 47 -1.80 8.83 8.04
C VAL A 47 -3.10 8.03 8.07
N LEU A 48 -3.37 7.29 9.14
CA LEU A 48 -4.48 6.33 9.20
C LEU A 48 -5.69 6.84 10.00
N GLY A 49 -5.56 7.98 10.69
CA GLY A 49 -6.57 8.53 11.59
C GLY A 49 -6.31 8.18 13.05
N GLU A 50 -6.82 9.01 13.97
CA GLU A 50 -6.54 8.98 15.41
C GLU A 50 -6.70 7.58 16.05
N HIS A 51 -7.75 6.85 15.68
CA HIS A 51 -8.07 5.56 16.30
C HIS A 51 -7.32 4.36 15.68
N ALA A 52 -6.53 4.56 14.62
CA ALA A 52 -5.88 3.45 13.93
C ALA A 52 -4.81 2.77 14.81
N TYR A 53 -4.06 3.55 15.59
CA TYR A 53 -3.02 3.02 16.46
C TYR A 53 -3.60 2.12 17.56
N ASP A 54 -4.68 2.58 18.20
CA ASP A 54 -5.32 1.85 19.30
C ASP A 54 -6.03 0.58 18.79
N ARG A 55 -6.42 0.56 17.51
CA ARG A 55 -6.90 -0.64 16.80
C ARG A 55 -5.79 -1.57 16.30
N GLY A 56 -4.53 -1.31 16.62
CA GLY A 56 -3.42 -2.23 16.31
C GLY A 56 -2.55 -1.86 15.10
N ALA A 57 -2.72 -0.67 14.50
CA ALA A 57 -1.87 -0.20 13.41
C ALA A 57 -0.51 0.33 13.91
N TRP A 58 0.36 -0.52 14.45
CA TRP A 58 1.63 -0.09 15.03
C TRP A 58 2.73 0.08 13.98
N ALA A 59 2.53 0.98 13.01
CA ALA A 59 3.47 1.21 11.91
C ALA A 59 4.84 1.75 12.39
N ASN A 60 4.90 2.38 13.57
CA ASN A 60 6.13 2.80 14.23
C ASN A 60 6.94 1.66 14.86
N ARG A 61 6.37 0.46 14.98
CA ARG A 61 7.04 -0.73 15.49
C ARG A 61 7.56 -1.66 14.38
N ILE A 62 7.36 -1.29 13.12
CA ILE A 62 7.87 -2.06 11.97
C ILE A 62 9.40 -1.93 11.94
N GLY A 63 10.10 -3.07 11.88
CA GLY A 63 11.55 -3.11 11.86
C GLY A 63 12.15 -2.64 10.53
N GLU A 64 13.42 -2.25 10.55
CA GLU A 64 14.14 -1.84 9.32
C GLU A 64 14.33 -2.99 8.33
N SER A 65 14.41 -4.23 8.82
CA SER A 65 14.49 -5.44 8.00
C SER A 65 13.16 -5.78 7.29
N GLU A 66 12.07 -5.10 7.63
CA GLU A 66 10.72 -5.40 7.14
C GLU A 66 10.33 -4.45 5.99
N ALA A 67 11.19 -4.36 4.98
CA ALA A 67 10.95 -3.51 3.81
C ALA A 67 9.61 -3.86 3.13
N GLY A 68 8.85 -2.80 2.81
CA GLY A 68 7.53 -2.89 2.18
C GLY A 68 6.39 -3.25 3.12
N VAL A 69 6.64 -3.51 4.42
CA VAL A 69 5.57 -3.78 5.40
C VAL A 69 4.89 -2.48 5.81
N GLY A 70 3.56 -2.54 5.97
CA GLY A 70 2.74 -1.44 6.44
C GLY A 70 1.37 -1.89 6.92
N TYR A 71 0.54 -0.91 7.27
CA TYR A 71 -0.85 -1.11 7.66
C TYR A 71 -1.78 -0.41 6.68
N LEU A 72 -2.79 -1.13 6.22
CA LEU A 72 -3.91 -0.62 5.43
C LEU A 72 -5.11 -0.42 6.36
N PHE A 73 -5.68 0.78 6.34
CA PHE A 73 -6.85 1.09 7.14
C PHE A 73 -7.74 2.14 6.45
N GLY A 74 -9.05 2.06 6.65
CA GLY A 74 -10.02 2.94 6.01
C GLY A 74 -11.34 2.27 5.64
N GLU A 75 -12.03 2.84 4.66
CA GLU A 75 -13.38 2.42 4.24
C GLU A 75 -13.44 0.94 3.86
N GLY A 76 -14.41 0.23 4.48
CA GLY A 76 -14.63 -1.21 4.31
C GLY A 76 -13.71 -2.10 5.14
N ILE A 77 -12.77 -1.52 5.91
CA ILE A 77 -11.80 -2.25 6.73
C ILE A 77 -12.03 -1.89 8.20
N ARG A 78 -12.60 -2.83 8.96
CA ARG A 78 -12.92 -2.62 10.39
C ARG A 78 -11.67 -2.56 11.27
N GLU A 79 -10.69 -3.39 10.96
CA GLU A 79 -9.45 -3.54 11.72
C GLU A 79 -8.25 -3.31 10.79
N PRO A 80 -7.21 -2.57 11.23
CA PRO A 80 -6.01 -2.35 10.44
C PRO A 80 -5.39 -3.66 9.93
N LEU A 81 -5.22 -3.76 8.62
CA LEU A 81 -4.63 -4.94 7.99
C LEU A 81 -3.13 -4.74 7.82
N ARG A 82 -2.33 -5.66 8.35
CA ARG A 82 -0.89 -5.69 8.11
C ARG A 82 -0.63 -6.27 6.72
N VAL A 83 0.05 -5.51 5.87
CA VAL A 83 0.32 -5.85 4.46
C VAL A 83 1.81 -5.76 4.17
N ARG A 84 2.26 -6.48 3.13
CA ARG A 84 3.62 -6.36 2.57
C ARG A 84 3.54 -6.08 1.08
N ALA A 85 4.09 -4.94 0.67
CA ALA A 85 4.22 -4.60 -0.74
C ALA A 85 5.24 -5.52 -1.43
N GLY A 86 4.94 -5.91 -2.67
CA GLY A 86 5.91 -6.57 -3.53
C GLY A 86 7.06 -5.62 -3.85
N TRP A 87 8.28 -6.12 -3.81
CA TRP A 87 9.44 -5.37 -4.25
C TRP A 87 9.56 -5.47 -5.77
N VAL A 88 9.78 -4.34 -6.44
CA VAL A 88 10.01 -4.24 -7.88
C VAL A 88 11.27 -3.43 -8.07
N SER A 89 12.23 -3.94 -8.85
CA SER A 89 13.48 -3.24 -9.11
C SER A 89 13.30 -2.16 -10.17
N ASP A 90 14.21 -1.18 -10.18
CA ASP A 90 14.21 -0.11 -11.19
C ASP A 90 14.42 -0.67 -12.60
N GLU A 91 15.21 -1.74 -12.75
CA GLU A 91 15.41 -2.44 -14.03
C GLU A 91 14.10 -3.06 -14.54
N ALA A 92 13.29 -3.65 -13.65
CA ALA A 92 11.99 -4.21 -14.03
C ALA A 92 11.02 -3.10 -14.45
N ILE A 93 11.05 -1.94 -13.79
CA ILE A 93 10.26 -0.77 -14.18
C ILE A 93 10.71 -0.25 -15.55
N LYS A 94 12.02 -0.17 -15.82
CA LYS A 94 12.57 0.22 -17.12
C LYS A 94 12.26 -0.77 -18.23
N ALA A 95 12.28 -2.07 -17.94
CA ALA A 95 11.85 -3.10 -18.89
C ALA A 95 10.36 -2.94 -19.26
N LEU A 96 9.50 -2.68 -18.27
CA LEU A 96 8.08 -2.40 -18.51
C LEU A 96 7.85 -1.13 -19.33
N GLU A 97 8.59 -0.05 -19.04
CA GLU A 97 8.58 1.18 -19.82
C GLU A 97 8.92 0.91 -21.29
N GLY A 98 10.02 0.19 -21.55
CA GLY A 98 10.45 -0.19 -22.91
C GLY A 98 9.43 -1.08 -23.64
N PHE A 99 8.78 -2.00 -22.94
CA PHE A 99 7.73 -2.86 -23.49
C PHE A 99 6.48 -2.07 -23.89
N VAL A 100 6.02 -1.13 -23.05
CA VAL A 100 4.81 -0.34 -23.30
C VAL A 100 5.04 0.72 -24.38
N THR A 101 6.21 1.35 -24.41
CA THR A 101 6.56 2.39 -25.39
C THR A 101 6.99 1.83 -26.75
N GLY A 102 7.27 0.54 -26.85
CA GLY A 102 7.70 -0.12 -28.09
C GLY A 102 9.15 0.14 -28.46
N ALA A 103 9.95 0.71 -27.55
CA ALA A 103 11.40 0.92 -27.74
C ALA A 103 12.19 -0.40 -27.78
N VAL A 104 11.61 -1.50 -27.28
CA VAL A 104 12.19 -2.85 -27.33
C VAL A 104 11.42 -3.68 -28.37
N PRO A 105 12.09 -4.31 -29.35
CA PRO A 105 11.44 -5.25 -30.27
C PRO A 105 10.72 -6.35 -29.47
N ARG A 106 9.47 -6.66 -29.82
CA ARG A 106 8.62 -7.68 -29.16
C ARG A 106 9.09 -9.12 -29.44
N THR A 107 10.38 -9.40 -29.32
CA THR A 107 10.99 -10.69 -29.66
C THR A 107 11.00 -11.69 -28.51
N THR A 108 10.58 -11.32 -27.31
CA THR A 108 10.54 -12.23 -26.16
C THR A 108 9.14 -12.33 -25.57
N ALA A 109 8.57 -13.54 -25.61
CA ALA A 109 7.40 -13.87 -24.80
C ALA A 109 7.77 -13.62 -23.33
N ALA A 110 7.07 -12.70 -22.66
CA ALA A 110 7.31 -12.45 -21.26
C ALA A 110 7.08 -13.75 -20.47
N PRO A 111 8.03 -14.20 -19.62
CA PRO A 111 7.82 -15.39 -18.82
C PRO A 111 6.63 -15.15 -17.89
N VAL A 112 5.62 -16.02 -17.99
CA VAL A 112 4.50 -16.03 -17.06
C VAL A 112 5.02 -16.55 -15.72
N LEU A 113 5.27 -15.63 -14.79
CA LEU A 113 5.58 -16.00 -13.41
C LEU A 113 4.32 -16.55 -12.75
N ALA A 114 4.35 -17.83 -12.39
CA ALA A 114 3.29 -18.43 -11.59
C ALA A 114 3.19 -17.70 -10.24
N LEU A 115 1.98 -17.28 -9.87
CA LEU A 115 1.74 -16.77 -8.52
C LEU A 115 2.09 -17.86 -7.51
N PRO A 116 2.87 -17.56 -6.45
CA PRO A 116 3.16 -18.53 -5.42
C PRO A 116 1.84 -19.05 -4.83
N SER A 117 1.68 -20.37 -4.78
CA SER A 117 0.51 -20.98 -4.17
C SER A 117 0.39 -20.48 -2.72
N PRO A 118 -0.82 -20.09 -2.27
CA PRO A 118 -0.99 -19.69 -0.89
C PRO A 118 -0.51 -20.83 0.00
N ALA A 119 0.41 -20.52 0.93
CA ALA A 119 0.84 -21.49 1.93
C ALA A 119 -0.41 -21.98 2.67
N GLY A 120 -0.62 -23.29 2.70
CA GLY A 120 -1.76 -23.90 3.38
C GLY A 120 -1.76 -23.48 4.84
N HIS A 121 -2.58 -22.50 5.19
CA HIS A 121 -2.84 -22.17 6.58
C HIS A 121 -3.74 -23.28 7.11
N GLN A 122 -3.28 -24.05 8.09
CA GLN A 122 -4.20 -24.93 8.82
C GLN A 122 -5.26 -24.02 9.43
N ALA A 123 -6.50 -24.16 8.97
CA ALA A 123 -7.64 -23.54 9.61
C ALA A 123 -7.74 -24.17 11.01
N GLY A 124 -7.15 -23.51 12.00
CA GLY A 124 -7.25 -23.89 13.40
C GLY A 124 -8.69 -23.66 13.85
N GLY A 125 -9.52 -24.69 13.73
CA GLY A 125 -10.79 -24.80 14.42
C GLY A 125 -10.70 -25.90 15.47
N ALA A 126 -10.90 -25.54 16.74
CA ALA A 126 -11.56 -26.36 17.76
C ALA A 126 -11.78 -25.55 19.04
N ALA A 127 -13.05 -25.57 19.48
CA ALA A 127 -13.64 -25.23 20.78
C ALA A 127 -13.67 -23.76 21.22
#